data_AF-A0A5J5FWK7-F1
#
_entry.id   AF-A0A5J5FWK7-F1
#
_cell.length_a   1.000
_cell.length_b   1.000
_cell.length_c   1.000
_cell.angle_alpha   90.00
_cell.angle_beta   90.00
_cell.angle_gamma   90.00
#
_symmetry.space_group_name_H-M   'P 1'
#
loop_
_entity.id
_entity.type
_entity.pdbx_description
1 polymer ?
#
loop_
_entity_poly.entity_id
_entity_poly.type
_entity_poly.pdbx_seq_one_letter_code
_entity_poly.pdbx_strand_id
1 'polypeptide(L)'
;MNIHRVIAGGLLGLSMQVMAETQTYQYPRTEPLPEDSTLNLLRDPALLNGFDVNMNAQRFASAWFSKNNERERIKADMYLSGVLDATEGKTWCGYNRLLPTSIHENLYAYFENISAEQGKQRASTLIVNAMTELSPCKTESNK
;
A
#
# COMPACT_ATOMS: atom_id res chain seq x y z
N MET A 1 -52.05 -7.86 39.55
CA MET A 1 -50.77 -8.61 39.47
C MET A 1 -49.91 -7.92 38.42
N ASN A 2 -48.79 -7.33 38.85
CA ASN A 2 -48.20 -6.12 38.26
C ASN A 2 -47.47 -6.36 36.92
N ILE A 3 -48.02 -5.79 35.84
CA ILE A 3 -47.42 -5.71 34.48
C ILE A 3 -46.01 -5.09 34.52
N HIS A 4 -45.74 -4.20 35.48
CA HIS A 4 -44.41 -3.60 35.68
C HIS A 4 -43.31 -4.60 36.08
N ARG A 5 -43.66 -5.76 36.66
CA ARG A 5 -42.67 -6.79 37.02
C ARG A 5 -42.23 -7.63 35.82
N VAL A 6 -43.07 -7.74 34.78
CA VAL A 6 -42.74 -8.49 33.56
C VAL A 6 -41.79 -7.69 32.66
N ILE A 7 -41.96 -6.37 32.60
CA ILE A 7 -41.12 -5.48 31.79
C ILE A 7 -39.70 -5.36 32.38
N ALA A 8 -39.57 -5.32 33.70
CA ALA A 8 -38.27 -5.30 34.36
C ALA A 8 -37.47 -6.62 34.22
N GLY A 9 -38.16 -7.76 34.03
CA GLY A 9 -37.52 -9.05 33.75
C GLY A 9 -37.05 -9.19 32.30
N GLY A 10 -37.77 -8.58 31.34
CA GLY A 10 -37.41 -8.64 29.91
C GLY A 10 -36.18 -7.81 29.54
N LEU A 11 -35.92 -6.71 30.26
CA LEU A 11 -34.80 -5.79 29.96
C LEU A 11 -33.42 -6.29 30.46
N LEU A 12 -33.38 -7.32 31.31
CA LEU A 12 -32.13 -7.93 31.78
C LEU A 12 -31.69 -9.14 30.95
N GLY A 13 -32.49 -9.58 29.95
CA GLY A 13 -32.21 -10.77 29.14
C GLY A 13 -31.45 -10.53 27.83
N LEU A 14 -31.17 -9.27 27.46
CA LEU A 14 -30.57 -8.91 26.17
C LEU A 14 -29.10 -8.47 26.24
N SER A 15 -28.48 -8.51 27.41
CA SER A 15 -27.08 -8.10 27.61
C SER A 15 -26.10 -9.27 27.51
N MET A 16 -26.18 -10.07 26.46
CA MET A 16 -25.16 -11.06 26.06
C MET A 16 -25.33 -11.20 24.53
N GLN A 17 -24.43 -10.82 23.64
CA GLN A 17 -22.98 -10.78 23.69
C GLN A 17 -22.50 -9.74 22.67
N VAL A 18 -21.81 -8.69 23.12
CA VAL A 18 -20.80 -8.06 22.27
C VAL A 18 -19.56 -8.90 22.51
N MET A 19 -19.33 -9.91 21.67
CA MET A 19 -18.01 -10.51 21.55
C MET A 19 -17.11 -9.42 20.99
N ALA A 20 -16.42 -8.68 21.86
CA ALA A 20 -15.24 -7.96 21.42
C ALA A 20 -14.27 -9.04 20.93
N GLU A 21 -14.10 -9.14 19.62
CA GLU A 21 -13.09 -10.00 19.02
C GLU A 21 -11.74 -9.43 19.45
N THR A 22 -11.23 -9.89 20.59
CA THR A 22 -9.88 -9.57 21.04
C THR A 22 -8.94 -10.23 20.05
N GLN A 23 -8.57 -9.52 19.01
CA GLN A 23 -7.44 -9.89 18.17
C GLN A 23 -6.22 -9.92 19.08
N THR A 24 -5.79 -11.13 19.46
CA THR A 24 -4.54 -11.35 20.17
C THR A 24 -3.42 -10.86 19.26
N TYR A 25 -2.87 -9.68 19.56
CA TYR A 25 -1.73 -9.12 18.84
C TYR A 25 -0.50 -9.96 19.17
N GLN A 26 -0.19 -10.91 18.28
CA GLN A 26 1.03 -11.69 18.39
C GLN A 26 2.17 -10.84 17.83
N TYR A 27 3.15 -10.52 18.68
CA TYR A 27 4.36 -9.80 18.26
C TYR A 27 4.99 -10.50 17.05
N PRO A 28 5.47 -9.76 16.04
CA PRO A 28 5.98 -10.35 14.82
C PRO A 28 7.16 -11.26 15.14
N ARG A 29 7.17 -12.47 14.56
CA ARG A 29 8.34 -13.34 14.59
C ARG A 29 9.54 -12.56 14.04
N THR A 30 10.70 -12.73 14.67
CA THR A 30 11.98 -12.19 14.16
C THR A 30 12.46 -12.91 12.91
N GLU A 31 11.96 -14.12 12.68
CA GLU A 31 12.24 -14.89 11.47
C GLU A 31 11.39 -14.38 10.30
N PRO A 32 11.98 -14.17 9.11
CA PRO A 32 11.22 -13.87 7.92
C PRO A 32 10.29 -15.06 7.61
N LEU A 33 9.12 -14.77 7.06
CA LEU A 33 8.28 -15.83 6.52
C LEU A 33 9.03 -16.58 5.41
N PRO A 34 8.72 -17.86 5.16
CA PRO A 34 9.37 -18.63 4.09
C PRO A 34 9.33 -17.95 2.73
N GLU A 35 8.26 -17.19 2.45
CA GLU A 35 8.05 -16.45 1.21
C GLU A 35 8.80 -15.12 1.17
N ASP A 36 9.37 -14.64 2.28
CA ASP A 36 10.15 -13.40 2.38
C ASP A 36 11.62 -13.64 2.71
N SER A 37 11.96 -14.87 3.10
CA SER A 37 13.32 -15.27 3.42
C SER A 37 14.21 -15.19 2.19
N THR A 38 15.31 -14.46 2.31
CA THR A 38 16.37 -14.38 1.28
C THR A 38 17.20 -15.67 1.19
N LEU A 39 17.03 -16.59 2.15
CA LEU A 39 17.72 -17.89 2.20
C LEU A 39 16.94 -19.00 1.49
N ASN A 40 15.69 -18.76 1.11
CA ASN A 40 14.85 -19.75 0.44
C ASN A 40 15.13 -19.77 -1.08
N LEU A 41 15.98 -20.71 -1.49
CA LEU A 41 16.35 -20.91 -2.91
C LEU A 41 15.20 -21.41 -3.80
N LEU A 42 14.14 -21.97 -3.21
CA LEU A 42 12.95 -22.51 -3.92
C LEU A 42 11.73 -21.59 -3.79
N ARG A 43 11.97 -20.30 -3.58
CA ARG A 43 10.93 -19.29 -3.41
C ARG A 43 10.08 -19.12 -4.68
N ASP A 44 8.81 -18.79 -4.48
CA ASP A 44 7.91 -18.35 -5.55
C ASP A 44 8.40 -17.05 -6.23
N PRO A 45 8.78 -17.09 -7.52
CA PRO A 45 9.21 -15.91 -8.27
C PRO A 45 8.06 -14.94 -8.58
N ALA A 46 6.81 -15.32 -8.35
CA ALA A 46 5.65 -14.45 -8.55
C ALA A 46 5.50 -13.38 -7.45
N LEU A 47 6.10 -13.59 -6.27
CA LEU A 47 5.99 -12.68 -5.12
C LEU A 47 7.16 -11.70 -5.06
N LEU A 48 6.86 -10.44 -4.71
CA LEU A 48 7.83 -9.36 -4.52
C LEU A 48 8.77 -9.60 -3.34
N ASN A 49 10.01 -9.14 -3.49
CA ASN A 49 11.07 -9.16 -2.49
C ASN A 49 12.19 -8.16 -2.77
N GLY A 50 13.17 -8.14 -1.86
CA GLY A 50 14.33 -7.25 -1.93
C GLY A 50 15.26 -7.47 -3.13
N PHE A 51 15.15 -8.58 -3.87
CA PHE A 51 15.93 -8.85 -5.06
C PHE A 51 15.22 -8.52 -6.38
N ASP A 52 13.99 -7.96 -6.33
CA ASP A 52 13.25 -7.47 -7.51
C ASP A 52 13.88 -6.18 -8.08
N VAL A 53 15.12 -6.29 -8.55
CA VAL A 53 15.84 -5.21 -9.22
C VAL A 53 15.32 -5.03 -10.65
N ASN A 54 15.34 -3.79 -11.14
CA ASN A 54 14.81 -3.45 -12.46
C ASN A 54 13.34 -3.90 -12.66
N MET A 55 12.54 -3.87 -11.59
CA MET A 55 11.12 -4.24 -11.62
C MET A 55 10.35 -3.42 -12.66
N ASN A 56 9.63 -4.12 -13.53
CA ASN A 56 8.78 -3.46 -14.54
C ASN A 56 7.45 -2.98 -13.92
N ALA A 57 6.81 -2.04 -14.62
CA ALA A 57 5.58 -1.39 -14.19
C ALA A 57 4.42 -2.37 -14.02
N GLN A 58 4.30 -3.37 -14.90
CA GLN A 58 3.24 -4.38 -14.80
C GLN A 58 3.37 -5.22 -13.53
N ARG A 59 4.59 -5.64 -13.17
CA ARG A 59 4.87 -6.43 -11.95
C ARG A 59 4.57 -5.60 -10.70
N PHE A 60 5.01 -4.34 -10.67
CA PHE A 60 4.67 -3.40 -9.60
C PHE A 60 3.15 -3.25 -9.46
N ALA A 61 2.43 -2.92 -10.55
CA ALA A 61 0.98 -2.73 -10.52
C ALA A 61 0.23 -3.98 -10.06
N SER A 62 0.67 -5.16 -10.50
CA SER A 62 0.04 -6.43 -10.11
C SER A 62 0.15 -6.70 -8.61
N ALA A 63 1.29 -6.37 -8.00
CA ALA A 63 1.48 -6.48 -6.56
C ALA A 63 0.71 -5.39 -5.80
N TRP A 64 0.77 -4.15 -6.29
CA TRP A 64 0.14 -2.99 -5.65
C TRP A 64 -1.39 -3.08 -5.66
N PHE A 65 -1.98 -3.60 -6.73
CA PHE A 65 -3.43 -3.80 -6.87
C PHE A 65 -3.90 -5.18 -6.41
N SER A 66 -3.02 -5.98 -5.79
CA SER A 66 -3.37 -7.32 -5.33
C SER A 66 -4.52 -7.27 -4.32
N LYS A 67 -5.65 -7.90 -4.62
CA LYS A 67 -6.83 -7.89 -3.72
C LYS A 67 -6.72 -8.91 -2.59
N ASN A 68 -5.99 -10.00 -2.82
CA ASN A 68 -5.94 -11.16 -1.93
C ASN A 68 -4.60 -11.30 -1.19
N ASN A 69 -3.60 -10.47 -1.48
CA ASN A 69 -2.30 -10.53 -0.82
C ASN A 69 -1.89 -9.15 -0.30
N GLU A 70 -2.29 -8.85 0.94
CA GLU A 70 -1.94 -7.60 1.62
C GLU A 70 -0.43 -7.41 1.74
N ARG A 71 0.32 -8.49 1.95
CA ARG A 71 1.78 -8.43 2.07
C ARG A 71 2.44 -7.93 0.77
N GLU A 72 1.93 -8.34 -0.38
CA GLU A 72 2.42 -7.84 -1.68
C GLU A 72 2.08 -6.36 -1.89
N ARG A 73 0.89 -5.92 -1.47
CA ARG A 73 0.53 -4.49 -1.50
C ARG A 73 1.46 -3.67 -0.63
N ILE A 74 1.71 -4.09 0.62
CA ILE A 74 2.61 -3.40 1.55
C ILE A 74 4.02 -3.31 0.97
N LYS A 75 4.56 -4.38 0.38
CA LYS A 75 5.87 -4.36 -0.28
C LYS A 75 5.91 -3.38 -1.46
N ALA A 76 4.85 -3.35 -2.27
CA ALA A 76 4.74 -2.39 -3.37
C ALA A 76 4.65 -0.95 -2.84
N ASP A 77 3.89 -0.67 -1.78
CA ASP A 77 3.84 0.64 -1.13
C ASP A 77 5.21 1.06 -0.57
N MET A 78 5.99 0.12 -0.02
CA MET A 78 7.36 0.39 0.43
C MET A 78 8.30 0.69 -0.74
N TYR A 79 8.20 -0.05 -1.85
CA TYR A 79 8.94 0.27 -3.07
C TYR A 79 8.57 1.66 -3.60
N LEU A 80 7.28 1.98 -3.66
CA LEU A 80 6.78 3.30 -4.07
C LEU A 80 7.36 4.41 -3.19
N SER A 81 7.27 4.26 -1.88
CA SER A 81 7.82 5.22 -0.91
C SER A 81 9.31 5.45 -1.13
N GLY A 82 10.08 4.37 -1.38
CA GLY A 82 11.51 4.47 -1.70
C GLY A 82 11.79 5.24 -2.99
N VAL A 83 10.98 5.07 -4.04
CA VAL A 83 11.10 5.85 -5.29
C VAL A 83 10.77 7.32 -5.06
N LEU A 84 9.69 7.61 -4.33
CA LEU A 84 9.27 8.98 -4.03
C LEU A 84 10.37 9.71 -3.23
N ASP A 85 10.86 9.14 -2.13
CA ASP A 85 11.92 9.73 -1.30
C ASP A 85 13.24 9.92 -2.05
N ALA A 86 13.57 9.02 -2.98
CA ALA A 86 14.80 9.14 -3.76
C ALA A 86 14.77 10.29 -4.79
N THR A 87 13.56 10.73 -5.19
CA THR A 87 13.35 11.58 -6.37
C THR A 87 12.67 12.92 -6.08
N GLU A 88 11.98 13.03 -4.94
CA GLU A 88 11.40 14.28 -4.47
C GLU A 88 12.49 15.35 -4.25
N GLY A 89 12.17 16.59 -4.60
CA GLY A 89 13.09 17.72 -4.55
C GLY A 89 14.11 17.75 -5.68
N LYS A 90 14.17 16.73 -6.55
CA LYS A 90 15.10 16.65 -7.68
C LYS A 90 14.39 16.75 -9.02
N THR A 91 13.48 15.81 -9.30
CA THR A 91 12.77 15.73 -10.59
C THR A 91 11.33 16.23 -10.49
N TRP A 92 10.73 16.04 -9.32
CA TRP A 92 9.42 16.55 -8.95
C TRP A 92 9.50 17.07 -7.51
N CYS A 93 8.60 17.98 -7.13
CA CYS A 93 8.62 18.61 -5.82
C CYS A 93 7.20 18.59 -5.27
N GLY A 94 6.94 18.15 -4.05
CA GLY A 94 5.54 18.05 -3.64
C GLY A 94 5.26 17.65 -2.22
N TYR A 95 6.22 17.22 -1.40
CA TYR A 95 5.90 16.79 -0.04
C TYR A 95 5.34 17.90 0.86
N ASN A 96 5.62 19.16 0.54
CA ASN A 96 5.04 20.32 1.21
C ASN A 96 3.74 20.85 0.54
N ARG A 97 3.30 20.26 -0.57
CA ARG A 97 2.16 20.73 -1.38
C ARG A 97 1.06 19.70 -1.57
N LEU A 98 1.41 18.42 -1.65
CA LEU A 98 0.52 17.31 -1.91
C LEU A 98 0.32 16.50 -0.62
N LEU A 99 -0.92 16.08 -0.38
CA LEU A 99 -1.20 15.11 0.66
C LEU A 99 -0.68 13.73 0.22
N PRO A 100 -0.18 12.89 1.15
CA PRO A 100 0.24 11.52 0.82
C PRO A 100 -0.86 10.72 0.11
N THR A 101 -2.11 10.87 0.55
CA THR A 101 -3.28 10.24 -0.10
C THR A 101 -3.45 10.72 -1.54
N SER A 102 -3.27 12.00 -1.81
CA SER A 102 -3.36 12.53 -3.18
C SER A 102 -2.26 11.99 -4.08
N ILE A 103 -1.03 11.81 -3.57
CA ILE A 103 0.04 11.15 -4.33
C ILE A 103 -0.37 9.72 -4.68
N HIS A 104 -0.87 8.97 -3.69
CA HIS A 104 -1.30 7.59 -3.86
C HIS A 104 -2.43 7.47 -4.89
N GLU A 105 -3.49 8.27 -4.76
CA GLU A 105 -4.64 8.27 -5.67
C GLU A 105 -4.26 8.63 -7.11
N ASN A 106 -3.43 9.67 -7.30
CA ASN A 106 -2.99 10.06 -8.66
C ASN A 106 -2.15 8.97 -9.31
N LEU A 107 -1.22 8.36 -8.56
CA LEU A 107 -0.43 7.26 -9.08
C LEU A 107 -1.26 6.01 -9.32
N TYR A 108 -2.24 5.72 -8.47
CA TYR A 108 -3.18 4.61 -8.66
C TYR A 108 -3.92 4.79 -9.99
N ALA A 109 -4.52 5.97 -10.22
CA ALA A 109 -5.20 6.28 -11.47
C ALA A 109 -4.27 6.22 -12.69
N TYR A 110 -3.01 6.66 -12.56
CA TYR A 110 -2.00 6.54 -13.62
C TYR A 110 -1.73 5.06 -13.96
N PHE A 111 -1.48 4.23 -12.94
CA PHE A 111 -1.13 2.82 -13.10
C PHE A 111 -2.30 1.94 -13.54
N GLU A 112 -3.55 2.30 -13.26
CA GLU A 112 -4.72 1.62 -13.82
C GLU A 112 -4.83 1.77 -15.35
N ASN A 113 -4.23 2.83 -15.92
CA ASN A 113 -4.38 3.20 -17.33
C ASN A 113 -3.11 2.99 -18.16
N ILE A 114 -2.09 2.28 -17.64
CA ILE A 114 -0.86 2.04 -18.40
C ILE A 114 -1.12 1.11 -19.60
N SER A 115 -0.49 1.43 -20.72
CA SER A 115 -0.45 0.56 -21.90
C SER A 115 0.45 -0.66 -21.68
N ALA A 116 0.29 -1.68 -22.52
CA ALA A 116 1.16 -2.86 -22.51
C ALA A 116 2.66 -2.51 -22.70
N GLU A 117 2.97 -1.48 -23.49
CA GLU A 117 4.36 -1.02 -23.67
C GLU A 117 4.87 -0.28 -22.44
N GLN A 118 4.05 0.55 -21.80
CA GLN A 118 4.40 1.15 -20.50
C GLN A 118 4.61 0.07 -19.43
N GLY A 119 3.78 -0.98 -19.41
CA GLY A 119 3.90 -2.12 -18.49
C GLY A 119 5.26 -2.82 -18.52
N LYS A 120 5.96 -2.81 -19.67
CA LYS A 120 7.31 -3.38 -19.83
C LYS A 120 8.41 -2.47 -19.31
N GLN A 121 8.17 -1.17 -19.19
CA GLN A 121 9.15 -0.21 -18.69
C GLN A 121 9.39 -0.40 -17.18
N ARG A 122 10.51 0.11 -16.67
CA ARG A 122 10.80 0.09 -15.24
C ARG A 122 9.74 0.87 -14.46
N ALA A 123 9.22 0.30 -13.37
CA ALA A 123 8.20 0.91 -12.53
C ALA A 123 8.63 2.29 -12.01
N SER A 124 9.89 2.43 -11.57
CA SER A 124 10.41 3.70 -11.07
C SER A 124 10.36 4.81 -12.11
N THR A 125 10.59 4.49 -13.38
CA THR A 125 10.54 5.47 -14.47
C THR A 125 9.13 6.02 -14.63
N LEU A 126 8.11 5.15 -14.62
CA LEU A 126 6.73 5.59 -14.72
C LEU A 126 6.26 6.37 -13.50
N ILE A 127 6.64 5.95 -12.28
CA ILE A 127 6.35 6.69 -11.05
C ILE A 127 6.93 8.11 -11.15
N VAL A 128 8.20 8.24 -11.52
CA VAL A 128 8.86 9.55 -11.63
C VAL A 128 8.22 10.41 -12.72
N ASN A 129 7.90 9.84 -13.88
CA ASN A 129 7.24 10.57 -14.96
C ASN A 129 5.88 11.11 -14.50
N ALA A 130 5.05 10.25 -13.90
CA ALA A 130 3.73 10.64 -13.37
C ALA A 130 3.85 11.75 -12.32
N MET A 131 4.82 11.67 -11.41
CA MET A 131 5.04 12.71 -10.40
C MET A 131 5.58 14.01 -10.99
N THR A 132 6.41 13.93 -12.03
CA THR A 132 6.93 15.10 -12.74
C THR A 132 5.81 15.84 -13.48
N GLU A 133 4.87 15.09 -14.07
CA GLU A 133 3.66 15.65 -14.68
C GLU A 133 2.72 16.27 -13.63
N LEU A 134 2.51 15.58 -12.51
CA LEU A 134 1.59 16.01 -11.45
C LEU A 134 2.09 17.25 -10.70
N SER A 135 3.38 17.28 -10.33
CA SER A 135 3.93 18.35 -9.48
C SER A 135 5.40 18.64 -9.83
N PRO A 136 5.64 19.30 -10.97
CA PRO A 136 6.98 19.67 -11.39
C PRO A 136 7.63 20.62 -10.36
N CYS A 137 8.96 20.52 -10.25
CA CYS A 137 9.73 21.51 -9.53
C CYS A 137 9.71 22.83 -10.28
N LYS A 138 9.60 23.95 -9.56
CA LYS A 138 9.79 25.27 -10.16
C LYS A 138 11.26 25.42 -10.51
N THR A 139 11.56 25.79 -11.74
CA THR A 139 12.88 26.32 -12.09
C THR A 139 13.06 27.66 -11.37
N GLU A 140 14.25 27.94 -10.86
CA GLU A 140 14.57 29.25 -10.27
C GLU A 140 14.54 30.33 -11.36
N SER A 141 13.34 30.82 -11.70
CA SER A 141 13.13 32.04 -12.47
C SER A 141 12.19 32.95 -11.68
N ASN A 142 12.68 33.46 -10.55
CA ASN A 142 12.30 34.74 -9.97
C ASN A 142 13.01 34.89 -8.62
N LYS A 143 14.19 35.48 -8.66
CA LYS A 143 14.75 36.22 -7.54
C LYS A 143 15.41 37.48 -8.07
#